data_AF-A0A940SE25-F1
#
_entry.id   AF-A0A940SE25-F1
#
_cell.length_a   1.000
_cell.length_b   1.000
_cell.length_c   1.000
_cell.angle_alpha   90.00
_cell.angle_beta   90.00
_cell.angle_gamma   90.00
#
_symmetry.space_group_name_H-M   'P 1'
#
loop_
_entity.id
_entity.type
_entity.pdbx_description
1 polymer ?
#
loop_
_entity_poly.entity_id
_entity_poly.type
_entity_poly.pdbx_seq_one_letter_code
_entity_poly.pdbx_strand_id
1 'polypeptide(L)'
;MPYIESLGAQWGTLCATHELACRWADRLLPIVTEVLGSGGHGYFVGTVPCLSALYAAGRYRDVIDLVDSDRLGLWWYRRWAVDALVSLGRPSDALRLAEASQGLNAPGGEIAKACEAILLSCGMNDEAYRRYAIAANRAGTHLATFRAIARKYPERPPERILADLVESEPGAEGKWFAAAKDAGLFDVALSLPTRSPTDPRTLTRAARDFADKQPHFAMACALAALNWMEVGYGYEITGLDVLHAWEALVGAAAATSSVSLAEVTRNVRQIIRGDNSFIGKVLVTQLAS
;
A
#
# COMPACT_ATOMS: atom_id res chain seq x y z
N MET A 1 5.40 -18.55 2.27
CA MET A 1 4.05 -19.11 2.46
C MET A 1 4.19 -20.63 2.49
N PRO A 2 3.85 -21.32 3.59
CA PRO A 2 3.81 -22.79 3.59
C PRO A 2 2.61 -23.25 2.74
N TYR A 3 2.89 -24.00 1.68
CA TYR A 3 1.92 -24.35 0.62
C TYR A 3 0.70 -25.16 1.12
N ILE A 4 0.89 -25.98 2.16
CA ILE A 4 -0.11 -26.95 2.65
C ILE A 4 -1.32 -26.26 3.32
N GLU A 5 -1.12 -25.15 4.01
CA GLU A 5 -2.21 -24.44 4.72
C GLU A 5 -3.22 -23.81 3.74
N SER A 6 -2.80 -23.51 2.50
CA SER A 6 -3.66 -22.95 1.46
C SER A 6 -4.55 -24.01 0.77
N LEU A 7 -4.21 -25.30 0.89
CA LEU A 7 -4.92 -26.39 0.20
C LEU A 7 -6.39 -26.48 0.62
N GLY A 8 -6.71 -26.19 1.88
CA GLY A 8 -8.08 -26.23 2.36
C GLY A 8 -8.99 -25.23 1.65
N ALA A 9 -8.49 -24.04 1.33
CA ALA A 9 -9.24 -23.04 0.58
C ALA A 9 -9.39 -23.41 -0.90
N GLN A 10 -8.47 -24.20 -1.45
CA GLN A 10 -8.49 -24.67 -2.84
C GLN A 10 -9.24 -26.00 -3.02
N TRP A 11 -9.78 -26.59 -1.96
CA TRP A 11 -10.35 -27.94 -1.99
C TRP A 11 -11.46 -28.11 -3.04
N GLY A 12 -12.37 -27.15 -3.15
CA GLY A 12 -13.41 -27.12 -4.18
C GLY A 12 -12.84 -27.07 -5.60
N THR A 13 -11.81 -26.24 -5.82
CA THR A 13 -11.10 -26.18 -7.11
C THR A 13 -10.41 -27.51 -7.43
N LEU A 14 -9.81 -28.15 -6.42
CA LEU A 14 -9.13 -29.44 -6.55
C LEU A 14 -10.09 -30.61 -6.82
N CYS A 15 -11.39 -30.45 -6.55
CA CYS A 15 -12.39 -31.45 -6.93
C CYS A 15 -12.51 -31.60 -8.46
N ALA A 16 -12.13 -30.58 -9.23
CA ALA A 16 -12.11 -30.54 -10.71
C ALA A 16 -13.46 -30.81 -11.44
N THR A 17 -14.45 -31.36 -10.75
CA THR A 17 -15.76 -31.75 -11.26
C THR A 17 -16.83 -31.38 -10.23
N HIS A 18 -18.01 -31.01 -10.72
CA HIS A 18 -19.15 -30.65 -9.88
C HIS A 18 -19.58 -31.83 -9.00
N GLU A 19 -19.61 -33.06 -9.54
CA GLU A 19 -20.01 -34.26 -8.82
C GLU A 19 -19.06 -34.58 -7.66
N LEU A 20 -17.74 -34.37 -7.84
CA LEU A 20 -16.79 -34.58 -6.75
C LEU A 20 -16.91 -33.49 -5.69
N ALA A 21 -17.18 -32.23 -6.08
CA ALA A 21 -17.45 -31.16 -5.13
C ALA A 21 -18.70 -31.45 -4.29
N CYS A 22 -19.80 -31.92 -4.91
CA CYS A 22 -21.01 -32.35 -4.19
C CYS A 22 -20.70 -33.46 -3.18
N ARG A 23 -19.98 -34.51 -3.59
CA ARG A 23 -19.64 -35.62 -2.68
C ARG A 23 -18.83 -35.17 -1.47
N TRP A 24 -17.87 -34.25 -1.66
CA TRP A 24 -17.10 -33.72 -0.54
C TRP A 24 -17.94 -32.80 0.36
N ALA A 25 -18.81 -31.97 -0.23
CA ALA A 25 -19.77 -31.17 0.52
C ALA A 25 -20.68 -32.05 1.40
N ASP A 26 -21.26 -33.11 0.83
CA ASP A 26 -22.14 -34.04 1.56
C ASP A 26 -21.41 -34.78 2.69
N ARG A 27 -20.12 -35.07 2.51
CA ARG A 27 -19.29 -35.72 3.53
C ARG A 27 -18.90 -34.80 4.68
N LEU A 28 -18.60 -33.53 4.37
CA LEU A 28 -18.03 -32.59 5.34
C LEU A 28 -19.10 -31.77 6.07
N LEU A 29 -20.20 -31.42 5.39
CA LEU A 29 -21.24 -30.55 5.94
C LEU A 29 -21.82 -31.08 7.27
N PRO A 30 -22.22 -32.36 7.40
CA PRO A 30 -22.78 -32.86 8.66
C PRO A 30 -21.82 -32.72 9.84
N ILE A 31 -20.52 -32.99 9.61
CA ILE A 31 -19.48 -32.89 10.62
C ILE A 31 -19.30 -31.43 11.05
N VAL A 32 -19.25 -30.49 10.09
CA VAL A 32 -19.11 -29.07 10.40
C VAL A 32 -20.34 -28.56 11.16
N THR A 33 -21.54 -28.93 10.75
CA THR A 33 -22.79 -28.55 11.45
C THR A 33 -22.82 -29.07 12.88
N GLU A 34 -22.42 -30.32 13.11
CA GLU A 34 -22.33 -30.89 14.47
C GLU A 34 -21.30 -30.14 15.33
N VAL A 35 -20.11 -29.88 14.77
CA VAL A 35 -19.03 -29.18 15.48
C VAL A 35 -19.42 -27.75 15.83
N LEU A 36 -20.19 -27.07 14.97
CA LEU A 36 -20.65 -25.69 15.18
C LEU A 36 -21.89 -25.58 16.08
N GLY A 37 -22.66 -26.65 16.23
CA GLY A 37 -23.88 -26.70 17.04
C GLY A 37 -23.66 -26.45 18.55
N SER A 38 -24.76 -26.28 19.29
CA SER A 38 -24.82 -25.79 20.67
C SER A 38 -24.06 -26.63 21.71
N GLY A 39 -23.71 -27.88 21.39
CA GLY A 39 -22.92 -28.79 22.23
C GLY A 39 -21.47 -28.98 21.77
N GLY A 40 -21.08 -28.39 20.64
CA GLY A 40 -19.74 -28.53 20.08
C GLY A 40 -18.78 -27.48 20.64
N HIS A 41 -17.66 -27.91 21.22
CA HIS A 41 -16.57 -27.01 21.65
C HIS A 41 -15.31 -27.13 20.78
N GLY A 42 -15.41 -27.84 19.65
CA GLY A 42 -14.28 -28.16 18.79
C GLY A 42 -13.99 -27.15 17.70
N TYR A 43 -12.71 -27.05 17.33
CA TYR A 43 -12.28 -26.55 16.03
C TYR A 43 -12.17 -27.74 15.08
N PHE A 44 -12.71 -27.62 13.87
CA PHE A 44 -12.56 -28.62 12.82
C PHE A 44 -11.80 -28.03 11.64
N VAL A 45 -10.65 -28.63 11.32
CA VAL A 45 -9.79 -28.20 10.20
C VAL A 45 -10.50 -28.33 8.85
N GLY A 46 -11.51 -29.20 8.75
CA GLY A 46 -12.31 -29.41 7.54
C GLY A 46 -13.36 -28.33 7.25
N THR A 47 -13.51 -27.31 8.10
CA THR A 47 -14.49 -26.22 7.89
C THR A 47 -14.22 -25.44 6.61
N VAL A 48 -12.96 -25.03 6.36
CA VAL A 48 -12.60 -24.32 5.12
C VAL A 48 -12.73 -25.22 3.87
N PRO A 49 -12.24 -26.48 3.87
CA PRO A 49 -12.54 -27.44 2.80
C PRO A 49 -14.03 -27.63 2.53
N CYS A 50 -14.86 -27.65 3.56
CA CYS A 50 -16.32 -27.76 3.43
C CYS A 50 -16.91 -26.55 2.70
N LEU A 51 -16.59 -25.33 3.16
CA LEU A 51 -17.03 -24.09 2.52
C LEU A 51 -16.57 -24.02 1.05
N SER A 52 -15.33 -24.41 0.79
CA SER A 52 -14.75 -24.47 -0.56
C SER A 52 -15.49 -25.47 -1.46
N ALA A 53 -15.80 -26.66 -0.95
CA ALA A 53 -16.56 -27.68 -1.68
C ALA A 53 -18.01 -27.27 -1.94
N LEU A 54 -18.70 -26.69 -0.94
CA LEU A 54 -20.06 -26.19 -1.07
C LEU A 54 -20.15 -25.08 -2.13
N TYR A 55 -19.19 -24.16 -2.13
CA TYR A 55 -19.10 -23.11 -3.13
C TYR A 55 -18.89 -23.68 -4.54
N ALA A 56 -17.93 -24.60 -4.71
CA ALA A 56 -17.66 -25.25 -6.00
C ALA A 56 -18.85 -26.11 -6.50
N ALA A 57 -19.66 -26.65 -5.59
CA ALA A 57 -20.89 -27.38 -5.89
C ALA A 57 -22.10 -26.45 -6.17
N GLY A 58 -21.93 -25.13 -6.18
CA GLY A 58 -23.02 -24.16 -6.38
C GLY A 58 -24.04 -24.12 -5.25
N ARG A 59 -23.74 -24.73 -4.09
CA ARG A 59 -24.61 -24.80 -2.91
C ARG A 59 -24.47 -23.53 -2.07
N TYR A 60 -24.70 -22.38 -2.70
CA TYR A 60 -24.45 -21.06 -2.14
C TYR A 60 -25.27 -20.76 -0.88
N ARG A 61 -26.52 -21.26 -0.81
CA ARG A 61 -27.37 -21.08 0.38
C ARG A 61 -26.79 -21.77 1.60
N ASP A 62 -26.31 -23.01 1.45
CA ASP A 62 -25.70 -23.76 2.53
C ASP A 62 -24.42 -23.07 3.06
N VAL A 63 -23.65 -22.41 2.17
CA VAL A 63 -22.51 -21.57 2.57
C VAL A 63 -22.95 -20.40 3.43
N ILE A 64 -24.00 -19.69 3.02
CA ILE A 64 -24.52 -18.51 3.72
C ILE A 64 -25.07 -18.92 5.09
N ASP A 65 -25.91 -19.96 5.14
CA ASP A 65 -26.55 -20.44 6.37
C ASP A 65 -25.52 -20.94 7.39
N LEU A 66 -24.44 -21.59 6.93
CA LEU A 66 -23.38 -22.06 7.81
C LEU A 66 -22.61 -20.91 8.46
N VAL A 67 -22.35 -19.86 7.68
CA VAL A 67 -21.57 -18.67 8.08
C VAL A 67 -22.37 -17.71 8.96
N ASP A 68 -23.69 -17.79 8.95
CA ASP A 68 -24.57 -17.00 9.84
C ASP A 68 -24.43 -17.38 11.33
N SER A 69 -23.73 -18.48 11.64
CA SER A 69 -23.33 -18.82 13.00
C SER A 69 -22.32 -17.82 13.57
N ASP A 70 -22.53 -17.36 14.81
CA ASP A 70 -21.59 -16.53 15.57
C ASP A 70 -20.16 -17.10 15.63
N ARG A 71 -20.03 -18.42 15.49
CA ARG A 71 -18.74 -19.14 15.52
C ARG A 71 -17.94 -19.00 14.24
N LEU A 72 -18.55 -18.59 13.14
CA LEU A 72 -17.89 -18.31 11.85
C LEU A 72 -17.82 -16.81 11.54
N GLY A 73 -17.80 -15.96 12.56
CA GLY A 73 -17.74 -14.50 12.43
C GLY A 73 -16.47 -13.93 11.77
N LEU A 74 -15.46 -14.75 11.54
CA LEU A 74 -14.13 -14.34 11.09
C LEU A 74 -14.07 -14.27 9.56
N TRP A 75 -13.31 -13.30 9.03
CA TRP A 75 -13.25 -13.02 7.59
C TRP A 75 -12.93 -14.24 6.71
N TRP A 76 -12.04 -15.12 7.16
CA TRP A 76 -11.63 -16.30 6.39
C TRP A 76 -12.76 -17.30 6.13
N TYR A 77 -13.82 -17.29 6.95
CA TYR A 77 -15.06 -18.02 6.67
C TYR A 77 -16.05 -17.14 5.89
N ARG A 78 -16.24 -15.90 6.34
CA ARG A 78 -17.22 -14.97 5.76
C ARG A 78 -16.98 -14.63 4.30
N ARG A 79 -15.73 -14.64 3.83
CA ARG A 79 -15.41 -14.43 2.41
C ARG A 79 -16.16 -15.40 1.49
N TRP A 80 -16.41 -16.63 1.91
CA TRP A 80 -17.13 -17.63 1.12
C TRP A 80 -18.62 -17.26 0.97
N ALA A 81 -19.24 -16.76 2.05
CA ALA A 81 -20.61 -16.28 1.99
C ALA A 81 -20.72 -14.97 1.17
N VAL A 82 -19.72 -14.09 1.23
CA VAL A 82 -19.63 -12.90 0.36
C VAL A 82 -19.58 -13.31 -1.11
N ASP A 83 -18.67 -14.21 -1.48
CA ASP A 83 -18.53 -14.71 -2.86
C ASP A 83 -19.82 -15.44 -3.31
N ALA A 84 -20.47 -16.19 -2.41
CA ALA A 84 -21.75 -16.86 -2.66
C ALA A 84 -22.89 -15.87 -2.92
N LEU A 85 -22.98 -14.78 -2.15
CA LEU A 85 -23.95 -13.71 -2.35
C LEU A 85 -23.77 -13.00 -3.70
N VAL A 86 -22.52 -12.72 -4.10
CA VAL A 86 -22.22 -12.18 -5.44
C VAL A 86 -22.68 -13.14 -6.53
N SER A 87 -22.41 -14.44 -6.36
CA SER A 87 -22.78 -15.50 -7.33
C SER A 87 -24.30 -15.67 -7.46
N LEU A 88 -25.05 -15.35 -6.40
CA LEU A 88 -26.52 -15.31 -6.39
C LEU A 88 -27.11 -13.99 -6.93
N GLY A 89 -26.28 -13.06 -7.41
CA GLY A 89 -26.74 -11.75 -7.91
C GLY A 89 -27.19 -10.80 -6.79
N ARG A 90 -26.65 -10.95 -5.57
CA ARG A 90 -26.95 -10.11 -4.39
C ARG A 90 -25.73 -9.30 -3.93
N PRO A 91 -25.15 -8.42 -4.79
CA PRO A 91 -23.92 -7.70 -4.46
C PRO A 91 -24.06 -6.74 -3.27
N SER A 92 -25.23 -6.13 -3.06
CA SER A 92 -25.47 -5.24 -1.92
C SER A 92 -25.43 -5.98 -0.58
N ASP A 93 -25.92 -7.22 -0.54
CA ASP A 93 -25.86 -8.06 0.66
C ASP A 93 -24.44 -8.58 0.90
N ALA A 94 -23.73 -8.92 -0.19
CA ALA A 94 -22.33 -9.29 -0.13
C ALA A 94 -21.47 -8.16 0.47
N LEU A 95 -21.71 -6.92 0.02
CA LEU A 95 -21.01 -5.74 0.53
C LEU A 95 -21.29 -5.54 2.03
N ARG A 96 -22.56 -5.61 2.44
CA ARG A 96 -22.97 -5.46 3.84
C ARG A 96 -22.32 -6.51 4.74
N LEU A 97 -22.27 -7.77 4.29
CA LEU A 97 -21.62 -8.86 5.03
C LEU A 97 -20.10 -8.65 5.13
N ALA A 98 -19.46 -8.20 4.06
CA ALA A 98 -18.04 -7.89 4.07
C ALA A 98 -17.73 -6.76 5.06
N GLU A 99 -18.51 -5.69 5.08
CA GLU A 99 -18.36 -4.58 6.02
C GLU A 99 -18.63 -4.99 7.46
N ALA A 100 -19.63 -5.84 7.71
CA ALA A 100 -19.90 -6.41 9.03
C ALA A 100 -18.77 -7.33 9.54
N SER A 101 -17.82 -7.70 8.68
CA SER A 101 -16.63 -8.49 9.04
C SER A 101 -15.43 -7.64 9.44
N GLN A 102 -15.56 -6.30 9.40
CA GLN A 102 -14.54 -5.38 9.90
C GLN A 102 -14.49 -5.42 11.43
N GLY A 103 -13.32 -5.17 12.01
CA GLY A 103 -13.16 -5.15 13.46
C GLY A 103 -11.71 -5.27 13.91
N LEU A 104 -11.52 -5.37 15.22
CA LEU A 104 -10.20 -5.54 15.82
C LEU A 104 -9.58 -6.87 15.33
N ASN A 105 -8.37 -6.82 14.78
CA ASN A 105 -7.64 -7.95 14.18
C ASN A 105 -8.22 -8.50 12.86
N ALA A 106 -9.26 -7.88 12.30
CA ALA A 106 -9.75 -8.26 10.97
C ALA A 106 -8.73 -7.86 9.89
N PRO A 107 -8.57 -8.64 8.81
CA PRO A 107 -7.68 -8.31 7.70
C PRO A 107 -8.32 -7.22 6.83
N GLY A 108 -8.35 -5.98 7.32
CA GLY A 108 -9.08 -4.87 6.71
C GLY A 108 -8.73 -4.63 5.24
N GLY A 109 -7.47 -4.85 4.84
CA GLY A 109 -7.05 -4.77 3.43
C GLY A 109 -7.67 -5.84 2.54
N GLU A 110 -7.82 -7.08 3.01
CA GLU A 110 -8.46 -8.16 2.24
C GLU A 110 -9.97 -7.95 2.14
N ILE A 111 -10.60 -7.45 3.20
CA ILE A 111 -12.02 -7.08 3.18
C ILE A 111 -12.23 -5.92 2.20
N ALA A 112 -11.39 -4.88 2.26
CA ALA A 112 -11.46 -3.75 1.32
C ALA A 112 -11.29 -4.20 -0.14
N LYS A 113 -10.40 -5.16 -0.43
CA LYS A 113 -10.27 -5.75 -1.78
C LYS A 113 -11.56 -6.42 -2.24
N ALA A 114 -12.23 -7.18 -1.37
CA ALA A 114 -13.50 -7.82 -1.70
C ALA A 114 -14.59 -6.77 -1.95
N CYS A 115 -14.75 -5.78 -1.05
CA CYS A 115 -15.71 -4.69 -1.22
C CYS A 115 -15.46 -3.89 -2.50
N GLU A 116 -14.20 -3.56 -2.79
CA GLU A 116 -13.79 -2.86 -4.01
C GLU A 116 -14.16 -3.68 -5.25
N ALA A 117 -13.83 -4.97 -5.29
CA ALA A 117 -14.14 -5.85 -6.41
C ALA A 117 -15.65 -5.96 -6.66
N ILE A 118 -16.46 -6.03 -5.60
CA ILE A 118 -17.93 -6.06 -5.71
C ILE A 118 -18.43 -4.78 -6.38
N LEU A 119 -18.00 -3.61 -5.90
CA LEU A 119 -18.44 -2.32 -6.44
C LEU A 119 -17.97 -2.12 -7.89
N LEU A 120 -16.74 -2.50 -8.22
CA LEU A 120 -16.22 -2.45 -9.59
C LEU A 120 -17.03 -3.36 -10.53
N SER A 121 -17.41 -4.56 -10.08
CA SER A 121 -18.25 -5.47 -10.89
C SER A 121 -19.65 -4.92 -11.16
N CYS A 122 -20.14 -4.04 -10.27
CA CYS A 122 -21.41 -3.33 -10.42
C CYS A 122 -21.28 -2.01 -11.19
N GLY A 123 -20.10 -1.66 -11.72
CA GLY A 123 -19.85 -0.39 -12.42
C GLY A 123 -19.76 0.84 -11.51
N MET A 124 -19.70 0.64 -10.18
CA MET A 124 -19.69 1.71 -9.18
C MET A 124 -18.25 2.19 -8.89
N ASN A 125 -17.50 2.54 -9.95
CA ASN A 125 -16.07 2.89 -9.87
C ASN A 125 -15.78 4.03 -8.89
N ASP A 126 -16.62 5.07 -8.88
CA ASP A 126 -16.42 6.23 -8.01
C ASP A 126 -16.62 5.92 -6.53
N GLU A 127 -17.55 5.02 -6.21
CA GLU A 127 -17.75 4.58 -4.84
C GLU A 127 -16.64 3.61 -4.42
N ALA A 128 -16.24 2.68 -5.30
CA ALA A 128 -15.14 1.75 -5.06
C ALA A 128 -13.86 2.52 -4.72
N TYR A 129 -13.56 3.55 -5.51
CA TYR A 129 -12.40 4.40 -5.30
C TYR A 129 -12.46 5.10 -3.94
N ARG A 130 -13.53 5.88 -3.70
CA ARG A 130 -13.64 6.72 -2.50
C ARG A 130 -13.59 5.92 -1.20
N ARG A 131 -14.15 4.71 -1.18
CA ARG A 131 -14.32 3.92 0.05
C ARG A 131 -13.18 2.94 0.28
N TYR A 132 -12.63 2.33 -0.79
CA TYR A 132 -11.76 1.17 -0.64
C TYR A 132 -10.44 1.25 -1.38
N ALA A 133 -10.23 2.15 -2.36
CA ALA A 133 -9.02 2.11 -3.19
C ALA A 133 -7.72 2.12 -2.38
N ILE A 134 -7.63 2.97 -1.34
CA ILE A 134 -6.42 3.07 -0.52
C ILE A 134 -6.20 1.77 0.26
N ALA A 135 -7.19 1.32 1.03
CA ALA A 135 -7.07 0.13 1.87
C ALA A 135 -6.88 -1.17 1.06
N ALA A 136 -7.55 -1.28 -0.08
CA ALA A 136 -7.52 -2.46 -0.94
C ALA A 136 -6.19 -2.64 -1.70
N ASN A 137 -5.53 -1.52 -2.05
CA ASN A 137 -4.36 -1.53 -2.93
C ASN A 137 -3.04 -1.15 -2.22
N ARG A 138 -3.01 -1.17 -0.87
CA ARG A 138 -1.75 -1.03 -0.12
C ARG A 138 -0.74 -2.11 -0.53
N ALA A 139 0.46 -1.68 -0.90
CA ALA A 139 1.59 -2.51 -1.26
C ALA A 139 2.80 -2.25 -0.34
N GLY A 140 3.89 -2.99 -0.54
CA GLY A 140 5.09 -2.90 0.30
C GLY A 140 5.83 -1.56 0.26
N THR A 141 5.52 -0.67 -0.70
CA THR A 141 6.08 0.69 -0.77
C THR A 141 5.00 1.68 -1.21
N HIS A 142 5.16 2.96 -0.86
CA HIS A 142 4.25 4.04 -1.29
C HIS A 142 4.17 4.16 -2.81
N LEU A 143 5.31 4.04 -3.52
CA LEU A 143 5.32 4.04 -4.98
C LEU A 143 4.52 2.86 -5.56
N ALA A 144 4.66 1.66 -4.99
CA ALA A 144 3.89 0.50 -5.44
C ALA A 144 2.39 0.66 -5.18
N THR A 145 2.00 1.21 -4.02
CA THR A 145 0.60 1.53 -3.70
C THR A 145 0.01 2.51 -4.70
N PHE A 146 0.71 3.63 -4.95
CA PHE A 146 0.29 4.63 -5.93
C PHE A 146 0.10 4.03 -7.33
N ARG A 147 1.09 3.28 -7.82
CA ARG A 147 1.01 2.62 -9.14
C ARG A 147 -0.11 1.59 -9.22
N ALA A 148 -0.39 0.86 -8.14
CA ALA A 148 -1.49 -0.11 -8.11
C ALA A 148 -2.85 0.59 -8.26
N ILE A 149 -3.05 1.71 -7.56
CA ILE A 149 -4.28 2.51 -7.65
C ILE A 149 -4.40 3.19 -9.01
N ALA A 150 -3.35 3.86 -9.48
CA ALA A 150 -3.35 4.55 -10.78
C ALA A 150 -3.60 3.59 -11.96
N ARG A 151 -3.12 2.35 -11.88
CA ARG A 151 -3.41 1.32 -12.89
C ARG A 151 -4.86 0.86 -12.85
N LYS A 152 -5.44 0.73 -11.65
CA LYS A 152 -6.81 0.24 -11.46
C LYS A 152 -7.87 1.30 -11.79
N TYR A 153 -7.54 2.57 -11.58
CA TYR A 153 -8.41 3.73 -11.83
C TYR A 153 -7.76 4.70 -12.84
N PRO A 154 -7.62 4.29 -14.12
CA PRO A 154 -6.94 5.09 -15.15
C PRO A 154 -7.70 6.37 -15.52
N GLU A 155 -8.99 6.45 -15.21
CA GLU A 155 -9.83 7.63 -15.42
C GLU A 155 -9.55 8.76 -14.42
N ARG A 156 -8.83 8.47 -13.33
CA ARG A 156 -8.52 9.45 -12.29
C ARG A 156 -7.15 10.09 -12.54
N PRO A 157 -7.06 11.43 -12.45
CA PRO A 157 -5.79 12.10 -12.64
C PRO A 157 -4.79 11.68 -11.55
N PRO A 158 -3.54 11.34 -11.92
CA PRO A 158 -2.48 10.96 -10.99
C PRO A 158 -2.31 11.93 -9.81
N GLU A 159 -2.49 13.22 -10.05
CA GLU A 159 -2.43 14.31 -9.07
C GLU A 159 -3.47 14.12 -7.96
N ARG A 160 -4.70 13.73 -8.34
CA ARG A 160 -5.78 13.51 -7.37
C ARG A 160 -5.53 12.25 -6.56
N ILE A 161 -5.09 11.18 -7.21
CA ILE A 161 -4.73 9.92 -6.52
C ILE A 161 -3.65 10.17 -5.47
N LEU A 162 -2.59 10.89 -5.87
CA LEU A 162 -1.52 11.23 -4.96
C LEU A 162 -2.01 12.12 -3.80
N ALA A 163 -2.85 13.12 -4.08
CA ALA A 163 -3.42 13.97 -3.04
C ALA A 163 -4.24 13.19 -2.01
N ASP A 164 -5.11 12.29 -2.46
CA ASP A 164 -5.93 11.45 -1.58
C ASP A 164 -5.04 10.50 -0.73
N LEU A 165 -3.94 9.98 -1.29
CA LEU A 165 -2.98 9.14 -0.57
C LEU A 165 -2.22 9.93 0.50
N VAL A 166 -1.78 11.15 0.18
CA VAL A 166 -1.10 12.05 1.12
C VAL A 166 -2.05 12.44 2.25
N GLU A 167 -3.31 12.74 1.95
CA GLU A 167 -4.34 13.08 2.95
C GLU A 167 -4.68 11.90 3.87
N SER A 168 -4.60 10.67 3.37
CA SER A 168 -4.89 9.46 4.15
C SER A 168 -3.88 9.13 5.25
N GLU A 169 -2.67 9.72 5.19
CA GLU A 169 -1.59 9.49 6.16
C GLU A 169 -0.92 10.80 6.60
N PRO A 170 -1.61 11.65 7.40
CA PRO A 170 -1.06 12.91 7.89
C PRO A 170 0.25 12.70 8.67
N GLY A 171 1.26 13.53 8.37
CA GLY A 171 2.60 13.43 8.97
C GLY A 171 3.56 12.46 8.28
N ALA A 172 3.10 11.73 7.24
CA ALA A 172 3.91 10.82 6.43
C ALA A 172 4.02 11.26 4.95
N GLU A 173 3.70 12.51 4.64
CA GLU A 173 3.69 13.09 3.29
C GLU A 173 4.99 12.86 2.52
N GLY A 174 6.15 13.05 3.17
CA GLY A 174 7.48 12.86 2.58
C GLY A 174 7.70 11.44 2.02
N LYS A 175 7.01 10.43 2.55
CA LYS A 175 7.10 9.07 2.04
C LYS A 175 6.49 8.91 0.64
N TRP A 176 5.63 9.84 0.21
CA TRP A 176 5.04 9.86 -1.13
C TRP A 176 5.92 10.57 -2.18
N PHE A 177 7.08 11.11 -1.79
CA PHE A 177 8.02 11.79 -2.71
C PHE A 177 8.33 10.97 -3.97
N ALA A 178 8.66 9.69 -3.79
CA ALA A 178 9.00 8.81 -4.90
C ALA A 178 7.82 8.61 -5.87
N ALA A 179 6.59 8.56 -5.36
CA ALA A 179 5.38 8.45 -6.17
C ALA A 179 5.12 9.75 -6.96
N ALA A 180 5.23 10.90 -6.31
CA ALA A 180 5.07 12.21 -6.95
C ALA A 180 6.09 12.41 -8.09
N LYS A 181 7.36 12.13 -7.83
CA LYS A 181 8.44 12.20 -8.82
C LYS A 181 8.21 11.24 -9.99
N ASP A 182 7.79 10.01 -9.72
CA ASP A 182 7.53 9.00 -10.76
C ASP A 182 6.37 9.41 -11.69
N ALA A 183 5.37 10.09 -11.13
CA ALA A 183 4.25 10.65 -11.88
C ALA A 183 4.59 11.95 -12.64
N GLY A 184 5.83 12.45 -12.55
CA GLY A 184 6.24 13.72 -13.17
C GLY A 184 5.73 14.98 -12.46
N LEU A 185 5.19 14.84 -11.25
CA LEU A 185 4.61 15.93 -10.46
C LEU A 185 5.69 16.61 -9.63
N PHE A 186 6.63 17.28 -10.28
CA PHE A 186 7.83 17.81 -9.63
C PHE A 186 7.53 18.85 -8.55
N ASP A 187 6.59 19.77 -8.76
CA ASP A 187 6.22 20.77 -7.76
C ASP A 187 5.61 20.12 -6.52
N VAL A 188 4.73 19.12 -6.72
CA VAL A 188 4.15 18.34 -5.63
C VAL A 188 5.26 17.57 -4.91
N ALA A 189 6.15 16.92 -5.65
CA ALA A 189 7.29 16.19 -5.09
C ALA A 189 8.16 17.08 -4.22
N LEU A 190 8.45 18.32 -4.61
CA LEU A 190 9.24 19.27 -3.80
C LEU A 190 8.49 19.78 -2.56
N SER A 191 7.15 19.79 -2.58
CA SER A 191 6.34 20.20 -1.41
C SER A 191 6.29 19.15 -0.31
N LEU A 192 6.53 17.86 -0.60
CA LEU A 192 6.39 16.79 0.39
C LEU A 192 7.53 16.81 1.44
N PRO A 193 8.82 16.92 1.05
CA PRO A 193 9.93 16.98 2.00
C PRO A 193 9.95 18.24 2.89
N THR A 194 9.14 19.26 2.61
CA THR A 194 9.01 20.43 3.50
C THR A 194 7.99 20.21 4.61
N ARG A 195 7.10 19.22 4.43
CA ARG A 195 6.00 18.91 5.36
C ARG A 195 6.34 17.78 6.31
N SER A 196 7.07 16.77 5.84
CA SER A 196 7.49 15.64 6.68
C SER A 196 8.73 14.93 6.13
N PRO A 197 9.40 14.11 6.96
CA PRO A 197 10.66 13.49 6.59
C PRO A 197 10.60 12.64 5.32
N THR A 198 11.61 12.82 4.47
CA THR A 198 11.84 12.01 3.26
C THR A 198 13.24 11.43 3.35
N ASP A 199 13.41 10.16 2.95
CA ASP A 199 14.71 9.49 2.98
C ASP A 199 15.78 10.29 2.19
N PRO A 200 16.88 10.73 2.83
CA PRO A 200 17.89 11.55 2.18
C PRO A 200 18.54 10.86 0.98
N ARG A 201 18.74 9.54 1.03
CA ARG A 201 19.34 8.80 -0.09
C ARG A 201 18.43 8.78 -1.32
N THR A 202 17.11 8.70 -1.11
CA THR A 202 16.10 8.81 -2.16
C THR A 202 16.12 10.20 -2.80
N LEU A 203 16.23 11.26 -2.00
CA LEU A 203 16.36 12.64 -2.48
C LEU A 203 17.67 12.85 -3.26
N THR A 204 18.81 12.39 -2.75
CA THR A 204 20.11 12.47 -3.43
C THR A 204 20.14 11.67 -4.73
N ARG A 205 19.50 10.50 -4.78
CA ARG A 205 19.33 9.75 -6.04
C ARG A 205 18.48 10.56 -7.03
N ALA A 206 17.36 11.13 -6.59
CA ALA A 206 16.53 11.96 -7.46
C ALA A 206 17.29 13.19 -7.99
N ALA A 207 18.10 13.84 -7.16
CA ALA A 207 18.94 14.95 -7.60
C ALA A 207 19.89 14.55 -8.74
N ARG A 208 20.58 13.41 -8.60
CA ARG A 208 21.48 12.91 -9.65
C ARG A 208 20.75 12.52 -10.92
N ASP A 209 19.66 11.75 -10.81
CA ASP A 209 18.91 11.23 -11.96
C ASP A 209 18.28 12.35 -12.81
N PHE A 210 18.05 13.53 -12.23
CA PHE A 210 17.38 14.66 -12.86
C PHE A 210 18.28 15.88 -13.07
N ALA A 211 19.58 15.82 -12.76
CA ALA A 211 20.50 16.96 -12.85
C ALA A 211 20.48 17.63 -14.23
N ASP A 212 20.48 16.85 -15.31
CA ASP A 212 20.49 17.38 -16.68
C ASP A 212 19.09 17.77 -17.19
N LYS A 213 18.07 17.03 -16.78
CA LYS A 213 16.70 17.14 -17.34
C LYS A 213 15.84 18.17 -16.62
N GLN A 214 16.02 18.29 -15.31
CA GLN A 214 15.30 19.20 -14.42
C GLN A 214 16.25 19.76 -13.36
N PRO A 215 17.21 20.63 -13.75
CA PRO A 215 18.28 21.09 -12.85
C PRO A 215 17.76 21.76 -11.56
N HIS A 216 16.73 22.61 -11.66
CA HIS A 216 16.13 23.27 -10.51
C HIS A 216 15.49 22.28 -9.52
N PHE A 217 14.77 21.27 -10.03
CA PHE A 217 14.21 20.20 -9.21
C PHE A 217 15.31 19.39 -8.53
N ALA A 218 16.37 19.06 -9.27
CA ALA A 218 17.50 18.32 -8.75
C ALA A 218 18.22 19.05 -7.62
N MET A 219 18.48 20.35 -7.78
CA MET A 219 19.04 21.19 -6.72
C MET A 219 18.17 21.19 -5.47
N ALA A 220 16.85 21.38 -5.63
CA ALA A 220 15.92 21.39 -4.50
C ALA A 220 15.89 20.05 -3.76
N CYS A 221 15.96 18.92 -4.48
CA CYS A 221 16.08 17.60 -3.87
C CYS A 221 17.38 17.45 -3.06
N ALA A 222 18.51 17.89 -3.60
CA ALA A 222 19.80 17.78 -2.92
C ALA A 222 19.86 18.66 -1.66
N LEU A 223 19.30 19.88 -1.70
CA LEU A 223 19.16 20.74 -0.52
C LEU A 223 18.25 20.11 0.53
N ALA A 224 17.11 19.53 0.12
CA ALA A 224 16.23 18.81 1.04
C ALA A 224 16.93 17.61 1.68
N ALA A 225 17.77 16.88 0.93
CA ALA A 225 18.56 15.76 1.46
C ALA A 225 19.52 16.24 2.55
N LEU A 226 20.29 17.30 2.26
CA LEU A 226 21.21 17.91 3.23
C LEU A 226 20.49 18.40 4.49
N ASN A 227 19.32 19.02 4.34
CA ASN A 227 18.50 19.45 5.47
C ASN A 227 18.03 18.28 6.34
N TRP A 228 17.54 17.19 5.74
CA TRP A 228 17.11 16.03 6.52
C TRP A 228 18.27 15.31 7.22
N MET A 229 19.44 15.24 6.59
CA MET A 229 20.66 14.71 7.24
C MET A 229 21.10 15.60 8.39
N GLU A 230 21.03 16.92 8.25
CA GLU A 230 21.38 17.87 9.32
C GLU A 230 20.43 17.80 10.52
N VAL A 231 19.15 17.52 10.28
CA VAL A 231 18.15 17.28 11.33
C VAL A 231 18.36 15.91 12.02
N GLY A 232 19.25 15.06 11.48
CA GLY A 232 19.51 13.72 12.01
C GLY A 232 18.52 12.66 11.53
N TYR A 233 17.83 12.90 10.41
CA TYR A 233 16.93 11.93 9.79
C TYR A 233 17.63 11.06 8.74
N GLY A 234 17.18 9.82 8.61
CA GLY A 234 17.68 8.84 7.63
C GLY A 234 18.31 7.62 8.32
N TYR A 235 18.24 6.47 7.66
CA TYR A 235 18.77 5.22 8.20
C TYR A 235 20.26 5.08 7.91
N GLU A 236 21.07 4.96 8.97
CA GLU A 236 22.54 4.79 8.91
C GLU A 236 23.21 5.79 7.95
N ILE A 237 22.85 7.07 8.07
CA ILE A 237 23.47 8.13 7.27
C ILE A 237 24.92 8.34 7.71
N THR A 238 25.82 8.44 6.73
CA THR A 238 27.26 8.63 6.92
C THR A 238 27.74 9.93 6.28
N GLY A 239 28.99 10.34 6.55
CA GLY A 239 29.60 11.48 5.88
C GLY A 239 29.67 11.32 4.35
N LEU A 240 29.76 10.09 3.85
CA LEU A 240 29.74 9.81 2.41
C LEU A 240 28.38 10.19 1.78
N ASP A 241 27.27 9.98 2.49
CA ASP A 241 25.94 10.37 2.02
C ASP A 241 25.82 11.91 1.90
N VAL A 242 26.44 12.66 2.82
CA VAL A 242 26.51 14.13 2.77
C VAL A 242 27.32 14.60 1.56
N LEU A 243 28.48 13.98 1.31
CA LEU A 243 29.32 14.30 0.15
C LEU A 243 28.59 14.01 -1.17
N HIS A 244 27.91 12.87 -1.29
CA HIS A 244 27.10 12.56 -2.47
C HIS A 244 25.96 13.56 -2.70
N ALA A 245 25.32 14.05 -1.63
CA ALA A 245 24.29 15.07 -1.75
C ALA A 245 24.87 16.43 -2.20
N TRP A 246 26.04 16.80 -1.67
CA TRP A 246 26.77 17.99 -2.10
C TRP A 246 27.18 17.92 -3.58
N GLU A 247 27.76 16.81 -4.01
CA GLU A 247 28.15 16.60 -5.42
C GLU A 247 26.94 16.66 -6.34
N ALA A 248 25.82 16.05 -5.96
CA ALA A 248 24.58 16.13 -6.71
C ALA A 248 24.05 17.57 -6.81
N LEU A 249 24.14 18.36 -5.73
CA LEU A 249 23.75 19.76 -5.71
C LEU A 249 24.62 20.61 -6.64
N VAL A 250 25.95 20.47 -6.55
CA VAL A 250 26.90 21.20 -7.40
C VAL A 250 26.72 20.81 -8.87
N GLY A 251 26.55 19.51 -9.15
CA GLY A 251 26.30 19.03 -10.52
C GLY A 251 25.01 19.60 -11.11
N ALA A 252 23.91 19.62 -10.35
CA ALA A 252 22.65 20.21 -10.79
C ALA A 252 22.73 21.74 -10.96
N ALA A 253 23.47 22.42 -10.08
CA ALA A 253 23.72 23.85 -10.22
C ALA A 253 24.55 24.16 -11.47
N ALA A 254 25.59 23.37 -11.76
CA ALA A 254 26.42 23.54 -12.97
C ALA A 254 25.64 23.31 -14.28
N ALA A 255 24.61 22.45 -14.26
CA ALA A 255 23.68 22.27 -15.37
C ALA A 255 22.74 23.49 -15.57
N THR A 256 22.73 24.44 -14.63
CA THR A 256 21.96 25.68 -14.70
C THR A 256 22.90 26.86 -14.95
N SER A 257 22.74 27.59 -16.06
CA SER A 257 23.61 28.75 -16.36
C SER A 257 23.43 29.95 -15.42
N SER A 258 22.45 29.91 -14.50
CA SER A 258 22.08 31.02 -13.63
C SER A 258 22.51 30.87 -12.17
N VAL A 259 23.07 29.72 -11.76
CA VAL A 259 23.41 29.46 -10.36
C VAL A 259 24.92 29.28 -10.22
N SER A 260 25.53 30.16 -9.44
CA SER A 260 26.95 30.10 -9.12
C SER A 260 27.24 29.16 -7.94
N LEU A 261 28.46 28.62 -7.88
CA LEU A 261 28.92 27.83 -6.72
C LEU A 261 28.82 28.63 -5.41
N ALA A 262 29.06 29.94 -5.45
CA ALA A 262 28.93 30.82 -4.29
C ALA A 262 27.49 30.87 -3.74
N GLU A 263 26.48 30.81 -4.62
CA GLU A 263 25.07 30.73 -4.22
C GLU A 263 24.74 29.35 -3.64
N VAL A 264 25.25 28.27 -4.23
CA VAL A 264 25.11 26.91 -3.69
C VAL A 264 25.68 26.85 -2.27
N THR A 265 26.91 27.31 -2.07
CA THR A 265 27.57 27.37 -0.76
C THR A 265 26.76 28.20 0.23
N ARG A 266 26.20 29.35 -0.21
CA ARG A 266 25.34 30.19 0.64
C ARG A 266 24.08 29.44 1.09
N ASN A 267 23.40 28.73 0.18
CA ASN A 267 22.20 27.97 0.50
C ASN A 267 22.50 26.83 1.49
N VAL A 268 23.62 26.12 1.32
CA VAL A 268 24.02 25.07 2.27
C VAL A 268 24.40 25.63 3.64
N ARG A 269 25.06 26.80 3.69
CA ARG A 269 25.34 27.49 4.97
C ARG A 269 24.07 27.87 5.73
N GLN A 270 22.95 28.13 5.06
CA GLN A 270 21.66 28.39 5.72
C GLN A 270 21.04 27.14 6.35
N ILE A 271 21.44 25.94 5.91
CA ILE A 271 20.96 24.67 6.47
C ILE A 271 21.70 24.30 7.76
N ILE A 272 22.99 24.65 7.86
CA ILE A 272 23.88 24.32 8.97
C ILE A 272 23.36 24.87 10.30
N ARG A 273 23.18 24.00 11.29
CA ARG A 273 22.61 24.35 12.60
C ARG A 273 23.69 24.40 13.68
N GLY A 274 24.31 25.57 13.81
CA GLY A 274 25.24 25.88 14.89
C GLY A 274 26.53 25.05 14.88
N ASP A 275 27.28 25.11 15.98
CA ASP A 275 28.67 24.63 16.04
C ASP A 275 28.83 23.10 15.98
N ASN A 276 27.75 22.35 16.22
CA ASN A 276 27.75 20.89 16.23
C ASN A 276 27.18 20.24 14.95
N SER A 277 26.94 21.04 13.91
CA SER A 277 26.39 20.60 12.63
C SER A 277 27.09 19.38 12.05
N PHE A 278 26.30 18.36 11.71
CA PHE A 278 26.82 17.15 11.09
C PHE A 278 27.28 17.45 9.66
N ILE A 279 26.43 18.10 8.85
CA ILE A 279 26.79 18.42 7.47
C ILE A 279 27.92 19.47 7.42
N GLY A 280 27.95 20.42 8.37
CA GLY A 280 28.98 21.46 8.44
C GLY A 280 30.37 20.89 8.73
N LYS A 281 30.47 19.87 9.58
CA LYS A 281 31.72 19.16 9.86
C LYS A 281 32.21 18.37 8.64
N VAL A 282 31.30 17.71 7.92
CA VAL A 282 31.66 16.91 6.74
C VAL A 282 32.06 17.80 5.55
N LEU A 283 31.38 18.93 5.35
CA LEU A 283 31.57 19.83 4.22
C LEU A 283 32.55 20.98 4.48
N VAL A 284 33.39 20.88 5.52
CA VAL A 284 34.23 22.00 5.96
C VAL A 284 35.15 22.52 4.85
N THR A 285 35.69 21.63 4.02
CA THR A 285 36.59 21.97 2.91
C THR A 285 35.81 22.62 1.75
N GLN A 286 34.65 22.06 1.42
CA GLN A 286 33.79 22.54 0.34
C GLN A 286 33.22 23.92 0.64
N LEU A 287 32.93 24.20 1.91
CA LEU A 287 32.37 25.47 2.36
C LEU A 287 33.42 26.53 2.68
N ALA A 288 34.72 26.21 2.65
CA ALA A 288 35.80 27.19 2.79
C ALA A 288 36.15 27.89 1.46
N SER A 289 35.65 27.35 0.34
CA SER A 289 35.83 27.85 -1.03
C SER A 289 34.79 28.91 -1.38
#